data_AF-A0A7I0KAX3-F1
#
_entry.id   AF-A0A7I0KAX3-F1
#
_cell.length_a   1.000
_cell.length_b   1.000
_cell.length_c   1.000
_cell.angle_alpha   90.00
_cell.angle_beta   90.00
_cell.angle_gamma   90.00
#
_symmetry.space_group_name_H-M   'P 1'
#
loop_
_entity.id
_entity.type
_entity.pdbx_description
1 polymer ?
#
loop_
_entity_poly.entity_id
_entity_poly.type
_entity_poly.pdbx_seq_one_letter_code
_entity_poly.pdbx_strand_id
1 'polypeptide(L)'
;MDRSEDLVAKDPEPRIHPTAEMKGCKLGRYAAIGERVVLREVIVGDFSYFERHAEAIYTTIGKFCSIAANSRINALEHPIERLTQHKVSYRPNEYFRWLGVDAAFRERRRSKAVTIGHDVWIGHGAVILPGIAIGNGAVIGANAVVTRDVPSYTIVAGVPAKPIKPRFAPEIAARIDALAWWDWPVEKLARAVPDMQAMPIEAFLDRWENDAV
;
A
#
# COMPACT_ATOMS: atom_id res chain seq x y z
N MET A 1 -28.76 -15.49 -8.92
CA MET A 1 -28.88 -16.72 -8.10
C MET A 1 -27.55 -16.89 -7.40
N ASP A 2 -27.46 -16.34 -6.19
CA ASP A 2 -26.27 -16.46 -5.36
C ASP A 2 -26.37 -17.78 -4.60
N ARG A 3 -25.54 -18.76 -4.95
CA ARG A 3 -25.52 -20.07 -4.29
C ARG A 3 -24.51 -19.98 -3.16
N SER A 4 -24.98 -19.61 -1.98
CA SER A 4 -24.18 -19.53 -0.75
C SER A 4 -23.56 -20.87 -0.32
N GLU A 5 -23.93 -21.98 -0.96
CA GLU A 5 -23.52 -23.33 -0.60
C GLU A 5 -22.20 -23.79 -1.27
N ASP A 6 -21.71 -23.08 -2.29
CA ASP A 6 -20.44 -23.38 -2.99
C ASP A 6 -19.52 -22.14 -3.03
N LEU A 7 -19.12 -21.64 -1.86
CA LEU A 7 -18.08 -20.60 -1.76
C LEU A 7 -16.71 -21.19 -2.17
N VAL A 8 -16.48 -21.31 -3.47
CA VAL A 8 -15.17 -21.66 -4.03
C VAL A 8 -14.34 -20.38 -4.14
N ALA A 9 -13.38 -20.22 -3.23
CA ALA A 9 -12.41 -19.14 -3.35
C ALA A 9 -11.69 -19.25 -4.71
N LYS A 10 -11.42 -18.09 -5.34
CA LYS A 10 -10.63 -18.06 -6.58
C LYS A 10 -9.20 -18.57 -6.29
N ASP A 11 -8.43 -18.79 -7.35
CA ASP A 11 -7.00 -19.08 -7.23
C ASP A 11 -6.32 -18.03 -6.32
N PRO A 12 -5.69 -18.46 -5.20
CA PRO A 12 -5.00 -17.56 -4.29
C PRO A 12 -3.68 -17.04 -4.84
N GLU A 13 -3.19 -17.57 -5.96
CA GLU A 13 -1.95 -17.09 -6.56
C GLU A 13 -2.04 -15.61 -6.99
N PRO A 14 -0.99 -14.81 -6.72
CA PRO A 14 -0.97 -13.42 -7.15
C PRO A 14 -0.94 -13.32 -8.67
N ARG A 15 -1.67 -12.34 -9.21
CA ARG A 15 -1.73 -12.08 -10.65
C ARG A 15 -0.76 -10.97 -11.03
N ILE A 16 0.11 -11.22 -12.00
CA ILE A 16 1.12 -10.26 -12.44
C ILE A 16 0.96 -10.03 -13.93
N HIS A 17 0.74 -8.78 -14.34
CA HIS A 17 0.69 -8.43 -15.75
C HIS A 17 2.06 -8.64 -16.42
N PRO A 18 2.15 -9.16 -17.66
CA PRO A 18 3.43 -9.47 -18.33
C PRO A 18 4.39 -8.28 -18.51
N THR A 19 3.88 -7.04 -18.42
CA THR A 19 4.68 -5.82 -18.56
C THR A 19 5.11 -5.22 -17.22
N ALA A 20 4.76 -5.83 -16.09
CA ALA A 20 5.22 -5.39 -14.78
C ALA A 20 6.69 -5.77 -14.57
N GLU A 21 7.46 -4.85 -13.97
CA GLU A 21 8.85 -5.08 -13.61
C GLU A 21 8.99 -5.21 -12.09
N MET A 22 9.49 -6.35 -11.63
CA MET A 22 9.64 -6.62 -10.20
C MET A 22 11.05 -7.10 -9.88
N LYS A 23 11.65 -6.56 -8.82
CA LYS A 23 12.97 -7.01 -8.32
C LYS A 23 12.95 -7.11 -6.80
N GLY A 24 13.24 -8.30 -6.27
CA GLY A 24 13.32 -8.52 -4.82
C GLY A 24 12.01 -8.29 -4.07
N CYS A 25 10.87 -8.55 -4.70
CA CYS A 25 9.54 -8.32 -4.13
C CYS A 25 8.93 -9.62 -3.58
N LYS A 26 7.99 -9.48 -2.64
CA LYS A 26 7.16 -10.58 -2.14
C LYS A 26 5.69 -10.18 -2.27
N LEU A 27 4.87 -11.06 -2.82
CA LEU A 27 3.43 -10.84 -2.99
C LEU A 27 2.64 -11.81 -2.11
N GLY A 28 1.61 -11.29 -1.46
CA GLY A 28 0.61 -12.06 -0.75
C GLY A 28 -0.42 -12.70 -1.69
N ARG A 29 -1.31 -13.50 -1.12
CA ARG A 29 -2.37 -14.21 -1.85
C ARG A 29 -3.35 -13.21 -2.46
N TYR A 30 -3.89 -13.52 -3.64
CA TYR A 30 -4.84 -12.68 -4.37
C TYR A 30 -4.33 -11.28 -4.74
N ALA A 31 -3.06 -10.97 -4.48
CA ALA A 31 -2.48 -9.68 -4.88
C ALA A 31 -2.50 -9.55 -6.41
N ALA A 32 -2.68 -8.32 -6.92
CA ALA A 32 -2.72 -8.09 -8.36
C ALA A 32 -1.82 -6.93 -8.77
N ILE A 33 -0.92 -7.18 -9.71
CA ILE A 33 0.04 -6.20 -10.22
C ILE A 33 -0.34 -5.86 -11.66
N GLY A 34 -0.80 -4.62 -11.87
CA GLY A 34 -1.28 -4.12 -13.15
C GLY A 34 -0.19 -3.85 -14.19
N GLU A 35 -0.62 -3.39 -15.37
CA GLU A 35 0.23 -3.10 -16.51
C GLU A 35 1.35 -2.08 -16.16
N ARG A 36 2.59 -2.35 -16.57
CA ARG A 36 3.73 -1.43 -16.45
C ARG A 36 3.97 -0.89 -15.03
N VAL A 37 3.57 -1.66 -14.02
CA VAL A 37 3.91 -1.38 -12.62
C VAL A 37 5.38 -1.73 -12.38
N VAL A 38 6.10 -0.89 -11.64
CA VAL A 38 7.52 -1.11 -11.31
C VAL A 38 7.72 -1.21 -9.80
N LEU A 39 8.10 -2.39 -9.31
CA LEU A 39 8.34 -2.65 -7.88
C LEU A 39 9.79 -3.07 -7.64
N ARG A 40 10.44 -2.47 -6.63
CA ARG A 40 11.81 -2.82 -6.24
C ARG A 40 11.92 -2.95 -4.72
N GLU A 41 12.19 -4.15 -4.22
CA GLU A 41 12.28 -4.43 -2.78
C GLU A 41 10.99 -4.00 -2.05
N VAL A 42 9.85 -4.53 -2.51
CA VAL A 42 8.51 -4.23 -2.00
C VAL A 42 7.83 -5.50 -1.50
N ILE A 43 7.17 -5.42 -0.34
CA ILE A 43 6.29 -6.46 0.18
C ILE A 43 4.85 -5.99 0.01
N VAL A 44 4.01 -6.80 -0.65
CA VAL A 44 2.59 -6.51 -0.88
C VAL A 44 1.75 -7.56 -0.17
N GLY A 45 0.88 -7.14 0.74
CA GLY A 45 -0.01 -8.04 1.49
C GLY A 45 -1.12 -8.65 0.64
N ASP A 46 -1.79 -9.65 1.21
CA ASP A 46 -2.92 -10.34 0.57
C ASP A 46 -4.00 -9.37 0.08
N PHE A 47 -4.62 -9.67 -1.06
CA PHE A 47 -5.69 -8.90 -1.70
C PHE A 47 -5.35 -7.46 -2.12
N SER A 48 -4.14 -6.98 -1.84
CA SER A 48 -3.70 -5.65 -2.26
C SER A 48 -3.38 -5.63 -3.75
N TYR A 49 -3.65 -4.52 -4.42
CA TYR A 49 -3.40 -4.40 -5.85
C TYR A 49 -2.84 -3.06 -6.28
N PHE A 50 -2.14 -3.09 -7.41
CA PHE A 50 -1.66 -1.93 -8.13
C PHE A 50 -2.35 -1.84 -9.48
N GLU A 51 -2.93 -0.69 -9.75
CA GLU A 51 -3.32 -0.27 -11.09
C GLU A 51 -2.09 0.11 -11.93
N ARG A 52 -2.30 0.23 -13.24
CA ARG A 52 -1.24 0.45 -14.22
C ARG A 52 -0.32 1.63 -13.90
N HIS A 53 0.95 1.53 -14.30
CA HIS A 53 1.97 2.60 -14.23
C HIS A 53 2.33 3.11 -12.83
N ALA A 54 1.87 2.45 -11.77
CA ALA A 54 2.32 2.78 -10.42
C ALA A 54 3.74 2.28 -10.16
N GLU A 55 4.48 2.95 -9.29
CA GLU A 55 5.83 2.57 -8.90
C GLU A 55 6.03 2.60 -7.39
N ALA A 56 6.75 1.61 -6.85
CA ALA A 56 7.14 1.58 -5.44
C ALA A 56 8.54 0.99 -5.24
N ILE A 57 9.25 1.48 -4.23
CA ILE A 57 10.56 0.97 -3.83
C ILE A 57 10.72 1.00 -2.30
N TYR A 58 11.41 0.03 -1.70
CA TYR A 58 11.62 -0.03 -0.24
C TYR A 58 10.33 0.24 0.54
N THR A 59 9.31 -0.59 0.32
CA THR A 59 7.98 -0.37 0.86
C THR A 59 7.37 -1.67 1.37
N THR A 60 6.75 -1.63 2.53
CA THR A 60 5.89 -2.70 3.03
C THR A 60 4.44 -2.23 2.99
N ILE A 61 3.58 -2.98 2.33
CA ILE A 61 2.16 -2.68 2.14
C ILE A 61 1.34 -3.80 2.79
N GLY A 62 0.38 -3.42 3.63
CA GLY A 62 -0.56 -4.34 4.24
C GLY A 62 -1.52 -4.99 3.23
N LYS A 63 -2.57 -5.58 3.77
CA LYS A 63 -3.58 -6.34 3.04
C LYS A 63 -4.72 -5.44 2.58
N PHE A 64 -5.42 -5.82 1.51
CA PHE A 64 -6.60 -5.13 0.99
C PHE A 64 -6.36 -3.66 0.59
N CYS A 65 -5.14 -3.30 0.22
CA CYS A 65 -4.83 -1.94 -0.22
C CYS A 65 -5.13 -1.74 -1.72
N SER A 66 -5.68 -0.58 -2.04
CA SER A 66 -6.02 -0.17 -3.41
C SER A 66 -5.04 0.90 -3.87
N ILE A 67 -4.10 0.56 -4.75
CA ILE A 67 -3.12 1.53 -5.28
C ILE A 67 -3.49 1.91 -6.71
N ALA A 68 -3.98 3.13 -6.89
CA ALA A 68 -4.45 3.60 -8.19
C ALA A 68 -3.29 3.90 -9.17
N ALA A 69 -3.67 4.12 -10.43
CA ALA A 69 -2.73 4.27 -11.53
C ALA A 69 -1.82 5.49 -11.33
N ASN A 70 -0.59 5.39 -11.84
CA ASN A 70 0.43 6.45 -11.81
C ASN A 70 0.87 6.91 -10.41
N SER A 71 0.53 6.19 -9.34
CA SER A 71 1.00 6.54 -7.99
C SER A 71 2.48 6.20 -7.80
N ARG A 72 3.20 7.02 -7.04
CA ARG A 72 4.63 6.89 -6.78
C ARG A 72 4.90 6.77 -5.28
N ILE A 73 5.32 5.60 -4.83
CA ILE A 73 5.56 5.31 -3.41
C ILE A 73 7.05 5.25 -3.13
N ASN A 74 7.47 5.94 -2.06
CA ASN A 74 8.88 6.13 -1.70
C ASN A 74 9.68 6.82 -2.82
N ALA A 75 9.27 8.04 -3.17
CA ALA A 75 9.95 8.86 -4.18
C ALA A 75 11.37 9.25 -3.73
N LEU A 76 12.34 8.38 -4.03
CA LEU A 76 13.73 8.47 -3.55
C LEU A 76 14.38 9.86 -3.72
N GLU A 77 15.12 10.28 -2.69
CA GLU A 77 15.89 11.52 -2.66
C GLU A 77 17.24 11.42 -3.38
N HIS A 78 17.79 12.54 -3.84
CA HIS A 78 19.19 12.67 -4.30
C HIS A 78 20.07 13.26 -3.19
N PRO A 79 21.39 12.99 -3.15
CA PRO A 79 22.27 13.59 -2.16
C PRO A 79 22.58 15.04 -2.55
N ILE A 80 21.83 15.98 -1.98
CA ILE A 80 21.91 17.42 -2.28
C ILE A 80 23.05 18.13 -1.56
N GLU A 81 23.67 17.46 -0.60
CA GLU A 81 24.81 17.93 0.18
C GLU A 81 26.16 17.79 -0.55
N ARG A 82 26.20 17.01 -1.64
CA ARG A 82 27.44 16.71 -2.40
C ARG A 82 27.69 17.75 -3.50
N LEU A 83 28.89 17.71 -4.07
CA LEU A 83 29.27 18.51 -5.24
C LEU A 83 28.28 18.40 -6.42
N THR A 84 27.66 17.22 -6.61
CA THR A 84 26.63 17.01 -7.62
C THR A 84 25.51 16.11 -7.12
N GLN A 85 24.28 16.46 -7.49
CA GLN A 85 23.08 15.65 -7.31
C GLN A 85 22.95 14.53 -8.36
N HIS A 86 23.77 14.55 -9.41
CA HIS A 86 23.76 13.54 -10.45
C HIS A 86 24.21 12.18 -9.92
N LYS A 87 23.62 11.09 -10.44
CA LYS A 87 23.90 9.73 -9.97
C LYS A 87 25.35 9.27 -10.15
N VAL A 88 26.16 9.98 -10.93
CA VAL A 88 27.60 9.72 -11.02
C VAL A 88 28.29 9.73 -9.65
N SER A 89 27.80 10.51 -8.68
CA SER A 89 28.41 10.58 -7.34
C SER A 89 28.06 9.40 -6.42
N TYR A 90 27.07 8.57 -6.75
CA TYR A 90 26.63 7.46 -5.90
C TYR A 90 26.34 6.14 -6.65
N ARG A 91 26.35 6.18 -7.98
CA ARG A 91 26.28 5.05 -8.94
C ARG A 91 27.30 5.26 -10.08
N PRO A 92 28.58 5.52 -9.79
CA PRO A 92 29.60 5.74 -10.83
C PRO A 92 29.81 4.50 -11.71
N ASN A 93 29.46 3.31 -11.20
CA ASN A 93 29.51 2.04 -11.91
C ASN A 93 28.70 2.00 -13.22
N GLU A 94 27.75 2.91 -13.40
CA GLU A 94 26.99 3.05 -14.65
C GLU A 94 27.76 3.76 -15.77
N TYR A 95 28.86 4.43 -15.43
CA TYR A 95 29.64 5.27 -16.35
C TYR A 95 31.09 4.79 -16.47
N PHE A 96 31.66 4.31 -15.36
CA PHE A 96 33.07 3.96 -15.27
C PHE A 96 33.24 2.52 -14.83
N ARG A 97 34.15 1.81 -15.48
CA ARG A 97 34.60 0.50 -15.00
C ARG A 97 35.31 0.69 -13.66
N TRP A 98 35.20 -0.33 -12.80
CA TRP A 98 35.92 -0.45 -11.51
C TRP A 98 35.48 0.48 -10.36
N LEU A 99 34.62 1.47 -10.61
CA LEU A 99 33.99 2.24 -9.53
C LEU A 99 32.67 1.58 -9.13
N GLY A 100 32.49 1.32 -7.83
CA GLY A 100 31.31 0.65 -7.28
C GLY A 100 30.14 1.58 -6.95
N VAL A 101 29.00 1.00 -6.59
CA VAL A 101 27.86 1.75 -6.03
C VAL A 101 28.21 2.22 -4.62
N ASP A 102 27.78 3.43 -4.27
CA ASP A 102 27.88 3.94 -2.90
C ASP A 102 26.90 3.18 -1.98
N ALA A 103 27.45 2.20 -1.25
CA ALA A 103 26.69 1.34 -0.37
C ALA A 103 26.06 2.12 0.80
N ALA A 104 26.76 3.13 1.34
CA ALA A 104 26.27 3.93 2.46
C ALA A 104 25.05 4.77 2.05
N PHE A 105 25.10 5.40 0.87
CA PHE A 105 23.95 6.15 0.36
C PHE A 105 22.79 5.24 -0.04
N ARG A 106 23.07 4.05 -0.58
CA ARG A 106 22.04 3.04 -0.84
C ARG A 106 21.33 2.63 0.46
N GLU A 107 22.08 2.37 1.52
CA GLU A 107 21.52 1.99 2.82
C GLU A 107 20.72 3.14 3.45
N ARG A 108 21.20 4.40 3.34
CA ARG A 108 20.43 5.59 3.76
C ARG A 108 19.07 5.70 3.07
N ARG A 109 18.98 5.39 1.77
CA ARG A 109 17.68 5.37 1.07
C ARG A 109 16.81 4.22 1.53
N ARG A 110 17.40 3.05 1.80
CA ARG A 110 16.68 1.87 2.29
C ARG A 110 16.14 2.07 3.70
N SER A 111 16.86 2.77 4.58
CA SER A 111 16.41 3.07 5.95
C SER A 111 15.20 4.02 6.00
N LYS A 112 14.92 4.74 4.91
CA LYS A 112 13.70 5.54 4.71
C LYS A 112 12.61 4.73 4.00
N ALA A 113 12.41 3.49 4.42
CA ALA A 113 11.34 2.65 3.89
C ALA A 113 9.96 3.24 4.22
N VAL A 114 8.99 3.04 3.33
CA VAL A 114 7.59 3.42 3.55
C VAL A 114 6.83 2.21 4.11
N THR A 115 5.97 2.45 5.11
CA THR A 115 5.06 1.45 5.66
C THR A 115 3.62 1.88 5.46
N ILE A 116 2.83 1.02 4.82
CA ILE A 116 1.40 1.21 4.58
C ILE A 116 0.65 0.10 5.30
N GLY A 117 -0.34 0.47 6.11
CA GLY A 117 -1.22 -0.44 6.82
C GLY A 117 -2.16 -1.23 5.91
N HIS A 118 -3.27 -1.67 6.47
CA HIS A 118 -4.32 -2.46 5.78
C HIS A 118 -5.45 -1.56 5.29
N ASP A 119 -6.22 -1.97 4.28
CA ASP A 119 -7.39 -1.24 3.75
C ASP A 119 -7.07 0.22 3.32
N VAL A 120 -5.84 0.49 2.89
CA VAL A 120 -5.44 1.84 2.46
C VAL A 120 -5.81 2.06 1.00
N TRP A 121 -6.45 3.19 0.72
CA TRP A 121 -6.67 3.66 -0.64
C TRP A 121 -5.69 4.77 -1.02
N ILE A 122 -4.85 4.52 -2.02
CA ILE A 122 -3.97 5.52 -2.63
C ILE A 122 -4.54 5.96 -3.97
N GLY A 123 -5.01 7.21 -4.04
CA GLY A 123 -5.60 7.82 -5.22
C GLY A 123 -4.62 8.01 -6.37
N HIS A 124 -5.18 8.19 -7.58
CA HIS A 124 -4.43 8.31 -8.83
C HIS A 124 -3.34 9.37 -8.74
N GLY A 125 -2.12 9.07 -9.19
CA GLY A 125 -1.03 10.04 -9.26
C GLY A 125 -0.52 10.54 -7.91
N ALA A 126 -0.94 9.95 -6.78
CA ALA A 126 -0.45 10.34 -5.47
C ALA A 126 1.03 9.97 -5.31
N VAL A 127 1.78 10.84 -4.64
CA VAL A 127 3.21 10.67 -4.35
C VAL A 127 3.41 10.55 -2.85
N ILE A 128 4.02 9.46 -2.39
CA ILE A 128 4.41 9.24 -1.00
C ILE A 128 5.92 9.42 -0.88
N LEU A 129 6.36 10.37 -0.05
CA LEU A 129 7.78 10.62 0.17
C LEU A 129 8.46 9.49 0.97
N PRO A 130 9.80 9.40 0.96
CA PRO A 130 10.53 8.39 1.73
C PRO A 130 10.28 8.49 3.24
N GLY A 131 10.25 7.34 3.92
CA GLY A 131 10.17 7.25 5.38
C GLY A 131 8.78 7.50 5.98
N ILE A 132 7.73 7.58 5.16
CA ILE A 132 6.37 7.85 5.62
C ILE A 132 5.66 6.58 6.09
N ALA A 133 4.92 6.68 7.19
CA ALA A 133 3.97 5.69 7.65
C ALA A 133 2.52 6.10 7.35
N ILE A 134 1.73 5.18 6.77
CA ILE A 134 0.30 5.37 6.49
C ILE A 134 -0.49 4.32 7.27
N GLY A 135 -1.36 4.77 8.18
CA GLY A 135 -2.18 3.90 9.02
C GLY A 135 -3.31 3.17 8.28
N ASN A 136 -3.92 2.19 8.96
CA ASN A 136 -4.98 1.36 8.41
C ASN A 136 -6.17 2.21 7.94
N GLY A 137 -6.81 1.82 6.85
CA GLY A 137 -8.02 2.48 6.37
C GLY A 137 -7.81 3.92 5.91
N ALA A 138 -6.59 4.45 5.85
CA ALA A 138 -6.34 5.82 5.40
C ALA A 138 -6.68 5.99 3.92
N VAL A 139 -7.04 7.22 3.54
CA VAL A 139 -7.33 7.58 2.15
C VAL A 139 -6.41 8.72 1.71
N ILE A 140 -5.65 8.46 0.67
CA ILE A 140 -4.78 9.45 0.02
C ILE A 140 -5.49 9.94 -1.23
N GLY A 141 -5.86 11.22 -1.26
CA GLY A 141 -6.51 11.83 -2.40
C GLY A 141 -5.65 11.78 -3.67
N ALA A 142 -6.30 11.82 -4.83
CA ALA A 142 -5.60 11.86 -6.11
C ALA A 142 -4.64 13.06 -6.19
N ASN A 143 -3.48 12.84 -6.82
CA ASN A 143 -2.38 13.81 -6.98
C ASN A 143 -1.85 14.43 -5.67
N ALA A 144 -2.14 13.84 -4.51
CA ALA A 144 -1.61 14.32 -3.24
C ALA A 144 -0.11 14.04 -3.12
N VAL A 145 0.65 14.93 -2.47
CA VAL A 145 2.05 14.70 -2.11
C VAL A 145 2.17 14.57 -0.60
N VAL A 146 2.28 13.33 -0.13
CA VAL A 146 2.32 12.99 1.29
C VAL A 146 3.73 13.19 1.83
N THR A 147 3.88 14.17 2.71
CA THR A 147 5.17 14.60 3.28
C THR A 147 5.29 14.32 4.78
N ARG A 148 4.26 13.77 5.40
CA ARG A 148 4.20 13.39 6.82
C ARG A 148 3.35 12.14 6.98
N ASP A 149 3.53 11.44 8.11
CA ASP A 149 2.74 10.27 8.45
C ASP A 149 1.25 10.57 8.45
N VAL A 150 0.46 9.58 8.05
CA VAL A 150 -1.00 9.66 7.94
C VAL A 150 -1.62 8.73 8.97
N PRO A 151 -2.39 9.24 9.94
CA PRO A 151 -3.06 8.39 10.93
C PRO A 151 -4.07 7.44 10.29
N SER A 152 -4.36 6.32 10.96
CA SER A 152 -5.40 5.39 10.55
C SER A 152 -6.73 6.11 10.32
N TYR A 153 -7.49 5.65 9.33
CA TYR A 153 -8.81 6.13 8.94
C TYR A 153 -8.87 7.63 8.65
N THR A 154 -7.75 8.27 8.31
CA THR A 154 -7.71 9.70 7.96
C THR A 154 -7.70 9.88 6.45
N ILE A 155 -8.48 10.85 5.97
CA ILE A 155 -8.46 11.29 4.58
C ILE A 155 -7.51 12.48 4.47
N VAL A 156 -6.51 12.39 3.59
CA VAL A 156 -5.57 13.49 3.29
C VAL A 156 -5.58 13.81 1.79
N ALA A 157 -5.37 15.07 1.41
CA ALA A 157 -5.11 15.43 0.01
C ALA A 157 -4.33 16.74 -0.13
N GLY A 158 -3.88 17.05 -1.34
CA GLY A 158 -3.20 18.31 -1.68
C GLY A 158 -1.67 18.20 -1.76
N VAL A 159 -1.01 19.33 -2.04
CA VAL A 159 0.44 19.44 -2.18
C VAL A 159 0.95 20.65 -1.36
N PRO A 160 1.59 20.43 -0.20
CA PRO A 160 1.71 19.16 0.50
C PRO A 160 0.34 18.65 0.97
N ALA A 161 0.21 17.34 1.15
CA ALA A 161 -1.01 16.72 1.63
C ALA A 161 -1.34 17.20 3.04
N LYS A 162 -2.61 17.55 3.27
CA LYS A 162 -3.14 17.95 4.56
C LYS A 162 -4.31 17.04 4.95
N PRO A 163 -4.51 16.75 6.25
CA PRO A 163 -5.74 16.13 6.72
C PRO A 163 -6.96 16.93 6.30
N ILE A 164 -7.95 16.23 5.75
CA ILE A 164 -9.26 16.77 5.40
C ILE A 164 -10.24 16.46 6.53
N LYS A 165 -10.42 15.16 6.82
CA LYS A 165 -11.31 14.65 7.86
C LYS A 165 -11.00 13.18 8.17
N PRO A 166 -11.37 12.67 9.35
CA PRO A 166 -11.44 11.23 9.58
C PRO A 166 -12.57 10.59 8.74
N ARG A 167 -12.45 9.29 8.43
CA ARG A 167 -13.50 8.47 7.81
C ARG A 167 -14.63 8.19 8.79
N PHE A 168 -14.28 7.96 10.06
CA PHE A 168 -15.19 7.49 11.11
C PHE A 168 -14.97 8.25 12.42
N ALA A 169 -15.92 8.14 13.34
CA ALA A 169 -15.71 8.54 14.72
C ALA A 169 -14.62 7.65 15.37
N PRO A 170 -13.82 8.17 16.33
CA PRO A 170 -12.69 7.44 16.91
C PRO A 170 -13.04 6.07 17.48
N GLU A 171 -14.21 5.95 18.12
CA GLU A 171 -14.73 4.72 18.70
C GLU A 171 -15.04 3.65 17.63
N ILE A 172 -15.59 4.05 16.48
CA ILE A 172 -15.84 3.15 15.35
C ILE A 172 -14.52 2.72 14.71
N ALA A 173 -13.58 3.64 14.52
CA ALA A 173 -12.26 3.32 14.00
C ALA A 173 -11.51 2.30 14.88
N ALA A 174 -11.56 2.48 16.21
CA ALA A 174 -10.94 1.56 17.16
C ALA A 174 -11.57 0.16 17.11
N ARG A 175 -12.90 0.08 16.96
CA ARG A 175 -13.63 -1.18 16.78
C ARG A 175 -13.22 -1.91 15.50
N ILE A 176 -13.08 -1.20 14.38
CA ILE A 176 -12.62 -1.80 13.12
C ILE A 176 -11.18 -2.32 13.24
N ASP A 177 -10.28 -1.56 13.87
CA ASP A 177 -8.91 -2.00 14.10
C ASP A 177 -8.84 -3.23 15.01
N ALA A 178 -9.67 -3.29 16.06
CA ALA A 178 -9.76 -4.45 16.95
C ALA A 178 -10.35 -5.67 16.24
N LEU A 179 -11.32 -5.48 15.33
CA LEU A 179 -11.92 -6.55 14.53
C LEU A 179 -10.90 -7.21 13.59
N ALA A 180 -9.92 -6.42 13.10
CA ALA A 180 -8.84 -6.85 12.23
C ALA A 180 -9.31 -7.77 11.09
N TRP A 181 -10.41 -7.38 10.43
CA TRP A 181 -11.11 -8.24 9.46
C TRP A 181 -10.21 -8.69 8.29
N TRP A 182 -9.14 -7.95 7.99
CA TRP A 182 -8.13 -8.30 7.00
C TRP A 182 -7.31 -9.55 7.35
N ASP A 183 -7.37 -10.03 8.59
CA ASP A 183 -6.71 -11.27 9.03
C ASP A 183 -7.65 -12.49 9.03
N TRP A 184 -8.93 -12.31 8.68
CA TRP A 184 -9.90 -13.40 8.67
C TRP A 184 -9.55 -14.49 7.64
N PRO A 185 -9.88 -15.76 7.93
CA PRO A 185 -9.93 -16.81 6.92
C PRO A 185 -10.83 -16.41 5.75
N VAL A 186 -10.51 -16.86 4.54
CA VAL A 186 -11.22 -16.45 3.30
C VAL A 186 -12.70 -16.84 3.36
N GLU A 187 -13.01 -17.95 4.00
CA GLU A 187 -14.37 -18.45 4.19
C GLU A 187 -15.18 -17.53 5.10
N LYS A 188 -14.58 -17.06 6.21
CA LYS A 188 -15.21 -16.08 7.09
C LYS A 188 -15.43 -14.75 6.37
N LEU A 189 -14.41 -14.26 5.67
CA LEU A 189 -14.50 -13.05 4.87
C LEU A 189 -15.63 -13.15 3.83
N ALA A 190 -15.70 -14.25 3.08
CA ALA A 190 -16.72 -14.45 2.06
C ALA A 190 -18.15 -14.42 2.63
N ARG A 191 -18.38 -15.01 3.81
CA ARG A 191 -19.66 -14.92 4.52
C ARG A 191 -20.00 -13.50 4.97
N ALA A 192 -18.99 -12.69 5.29
CA ALA A 192 -19.18 -11.33 5.76
C ALA A 192 -19.40 -10.30 4.64
N VAL A 193 -18.98 -10.58 3.40
CA VAL A 193 -19.10 -9.63 2.29
C VAL A 193 -20.53 -9.11 2.07
N PRO A 194 -21.60 -9.94 2.05
CA PRO A 194 -22.96 -9.43 1.91
C PRO A 194 -23.34 -8.43 3.02
N ASP A 195 -22.90 -8.68 4.26
CA ASP A 195 -23.14 -7.77 5.38
C ASP A 195 -22.31 -6.49 5.26
N MET A 196 -21.05 -6.57 4.82
CA MET A 196 -20.20 -5.40 4.55
C MET A 196 -20.84 -4.44 3.54
N GLN A 197 -21.62 -4.98 2.59
CA GLN A 197 -22.30 -4.21 1.55
C GLN A 197 -23.63 -3.62 1.99
N ALA A 198 -24.38 -4.34 2.83
CA ALA A 198 -25.78 -4.02 3.13
C ALA A 198 -25.99 -3.37 4.51
N MET A 199 -25.13 -3.63 5.50
CA MET A 199 -25.33 -3.18 6.87
C MET A 199 -24.71 -1.80 7.13
N PRO A 200 -25.36 -0.93 7.94
CA PRO A 200 -24.68 0.18 8.59
C PRO A 200 -23.48 -0.31 9.40
N ILE A 201 -22.45 0.51 9.53
CA ILE A 201 -21.16 0.09 10.10
C ILE A 201 -21.29 -0.36 11.55
N GLU A 202 -22.14 0.29 12.35
CA GLU A 202 -22.40 -0.08 13.74
C GLU A 202 -23.03 -1.46 13.84
N ALA A 203 -24.05 -1.72 13.01
CA ALA A 203 -24.73 -3.02 12.97
C ALA A 203 -23.81 -4.14 12.47
N PHE A 204 -22.93 -3.83 11.51
CA PHE A 204 -21.90 -4.77 11.06
C PHE A 204 -20.94 -5.13 12.19
N LEU A 205 -20.41 -4.13 12.90
CA LEU A 205 -19.49 -4.34 14.01
C LEU A 205 -20.16 -5.12 15.14
N ASP A 206 -21.38 -4.75 15.54
CA ASP A 206 -22.13 -5.45 16.60
C ASP A 206 -22.32 -6.94 16.30
N ARG A 207 -22.56 -7.28 15.03
CA ARG A 207 -22.72 -8.67 14.59
C ARG A 207 -21.39 -9.42 14.59
N TRP A 208 -20.35 -8.87 13.97
CA TRP A 208 -19.12 -9.60 13.65
C TRP A 208 -18.06 -9.58 14.76
N GLU A 209 -18.13 -8.64 15.71
CA GLU A 209 -17.28 -8.66 16.91
C GLU A 209 -17.63 -9.81 17.87
N ASN A 210 -18.91 -10.21 17.87
CA ASN A 210 -19.42 -11.29 18.72
C ASN A 210 -19.46 -12.64 18.00
N ASP A 211 -19.11 -12.67 16.72
CA ASP A 211 -19.09 -13.90 15.91
C ASP A 211 -17.86 -14.73 16.26
N ALA A 212 -18.03 -15.57 17.29
CA ALA A 212 -17.05 -16.53 17.77
C ALA A 212 -16.95 -17.75 16.83
N VAL A 213 -16.58 -17.53 15.57
CA VAL A 213 -16.22 -18.60 14.62
C VAL A 213 -15.11 -18.13 13.69
#